data_AF-A0AAE8MN43-F1
#
_entry.id   AF-A0AAE8MN43-F1
#
_cell.length_a   1.000
_cell.length_b   1.000
_cell.length_c   1.000
_cell.angle_alpha   90.00
_cell.angle_beta   90.00
_cell.angle_gamma   90.00
#
_symmetry.space_group_name_H-M   'P 1'
#
loop_
_entity.id
_entity.type
_entity.pdbx_description
1 polymer ?
#
loop_
_entity_poly.entity_id
_entity_poly.type
_entity_poly.pdbx_seq_one_letter_code
_entity_poly.pdbx_strand_id
1 'polypeptide(L)'
;MSLRTALTGLLCAGLATAVRYNDNQVALIKDSDDAAKNFPSVKGIELKSPAFINPKGIPAGFDNGTSGPTDDATMEYFLQSLASRNDWMAYTNPSFKSDEGRSLPYVFLSTSNQPAIAANSSSEKLRVYLQGGVHGNEPGGDEALLALLGKFDANSTWAASILEKMDILILPRYNPDGVANFQRFLATGYDPNRDHIRFASQQTRDVKAMIIDFSPHIAVDCHEYSANRGYGAEEQWVQAVDGQFDSMKNLNIHKDIREYSEKFFAPRIAGAMEKRKLRWSPYVTGNLREEPVVLTQLDTQARAGDVSLALTQTMVFLTETRGIMLGSQHFQRRVASGLTMVEAIVQTAADKAEDVYEVVEGARQKAIEGVEEIVVNDSFQPTNRTWDMVELKTGKLIKVPVKFLSSAPVKANLTRTRPEAYIFPQAWKEAAERLRLNGVKVENIRSDFKGEVEAFNVTSISLASTVYQGTVLNTVTTETKRKEIKMPAGSFWVSTRQQAAAYAFTVLEPENIDSYATFNIFPVNVGDEYPVYRVMA
;
A
#
# COMPACT_ATOMS: atom_id res chain seq x y z
N MET A 1 -31.26 48.36 -2.82
CA MET A 1 -30.78 48.57 -1.44
C MET A 1 -29.46 47.82 -1.30
N SER A 2 -28.38 48.53 -0.97
CA SER A 2 -27.00 48.08 -1.17
C SER A 2 -26.48 47.16 -0.06
N LEU A 3 -25.50 46.33 -0.42
CA LEU A 3 -24.27 45.95 0.31
C LEU A 3 -24.26 45.88 1.86
N ARG A 4 -23.65 44.78 2.35
CA ARG A 4 -23.13 44.48 3.71
C ARG A 4 -24.10 43.82 4.67
N THR A 5 -23.99 42.49 4.82
CA THR A 5 -23.61 41.77 6.06
C THR A 5 -24.02 40.31 5.98
N ALA A 6 -23.05 39.41 5.81
CA ALA A 6 -23.04 38.02 6.30
C ALA A 6 -21.71 37.37 5.89
N LEU A 7 -20.63 37.84 6.50
CA LEU A 7 -19.30 37.26 6.36
C LEU A 7 -18.75 37.07 7.77
N THR A 8 -19.16 36.01 8.44
CA THR A 8 -18.57 35.49 9.70
C THR A 8 -19.25 34.18 10.05
N GLY A 9 -18.50 33.07 10.05
CA GLY A 9 -19.01 31.82 10.65
C GLY A 9 -18.46 30.51 10.09
N LEU A 10 -17.21 30.45 9.60
CA LEU A 10 -16.53 29.18 9.31
C LEU A 10 -15.06 29.31 9.70
N LEU A 11 -14.79 29.21 11.00
CA LEU A 11 -13.45 29.09 11.56
C LEU A 11 -13.54 28.32 12.88
N CYS A 12 -13.84 27.04 12.76
CA CYS A 12 -13.32 26.02 13.66
C CYS A 12 -12.54 25.04 12.80
N ALA A 13 -11.46 25.52 12.18
CA ALA A 13 -10.43 24.65 11.65
C ALA A 13 -9.82 23.92 12.85
N GLY A 14 -10.08 22.62 12.95
CA GLY A 14 -9.16 21.75 13.68
C GLY A 14 -7.78 22.03 13.12
N LEU A 15 -6.82 22.35 13.98
CA LEU A 15 -5.44 22.62 13.60
C LEU A 15 -4.87 21.37 12.91
N ALA A 16 -5.05 21.27 11.60
CA ALA A 16 -4.17 20.50 10.76
C ALA A 16 -2.80 21.14 10.99
N THR A 17 -1.89 20.41 11.63
CA THR A 17 -0.48 20.79 11.67
C THR A 17 -0.06 21.01 10.22
N ALA A 18 0.25 22.25 9.85
CA ALA A 18 0.63 22.57 8.49
C ALA A 18 1.82 21.69 8.11
N VAL A 19 1.68 20.92 7.02
CA VAL A 19 2.79 20.17 6.43
C VAL A 19 3.88 21.21 6.11
N ARG A 20 5.03 21.08 6.76
CA ARG A 20 6.19 21.92 6.50
C ARG A 20 7.14 21.15 5.57
N TYR A 21 7.68 21.87 4.61
CA TYR A 21 8.68 21.35 3.69
C TYR A 21 9.98 21.03 4.45
N ASN A 22 10.53 19.84 4.21
CA ASN A 22 11.76 19.33 4.83
C ASN A 22 11.77 19.44 6.36
N ASP A 23 10.66 19.03 6.97
CA ASP A 23 10.49 19.01 8.42
C ASP A 23 9.93 17.66 8.82
N ASN A 24 10.61 16.96 9.73
CA ASN A 24 10.04 15.75 10.29
C ASN A 24 8.82 16.12 11.14
N GLN A 25 7.63 15.83 10.59
CA GLN A 25 6.34 16.18 11.21
C GLN A 25 5.98 15.26 12.37
N VAL A 26 6.73 14.18 12.59
CA VAL A 26 6.50 13.20 13.64
C VAL A 26 7.61 13.30 14.68
N ALA A 27 7.25 13.83 15.85
CA ALA A 27 8.19 13.95 16.96
C ALA A 27 8.80 12.59 17.34
N LEU A 28 10.10 12.59 17.64
CA LEU A 28 10.73 11.45 18.26
C LEU A 28 10.25 11.30 19.71
N ILE A 29 9.78 10.10 20.02
CA ILE A 29 9.36 9.68 21.35
C ILE A 29 9.99 8.30 21.54
N LYS A 30 11.11 8.25 22.27
CA LYS A 30 11.80 7.00 22.61
C LYS A 30 11.03 6.28 23.71
N ASP A 31 11.07 4.95 23.69
CA ASP A 31 10.60 4.12 24.80
C ASP A 31 11.37 4.48 26.08
N SER A 32 10.66 4.46 27.21
CA SER A 32 11.28 4.48 28.53
C SER A 32 12.18 3.27 28.74
N ASP A 33 13.13 3.34 29.67
CA ASP A 33 14.00 2.20 30.00
C ASP A 33 13.21 0.94 30.38
N ASP A 34 12.06 1.08 31.04
CA ASP A 34 11.20 -0.04 31.41
C ASP A 34 10.47 -0.63 30.20
N ALA A 35 9.94 0.19 29.30
CA ALA A 35 9.33 -0.29 28.07
C ALA A 35 10.38 -0.96 27.15
N ALA A 36 11.57 -0.36 27.02
CA ALA A 36 12.68 -0.82 26.18
C ALA A 36 13.16 -2.24 26.53
N LYS A 37 13.03 -2.68 27.80
CA LYS A 37 13.36 -4.05 28.23
C LYS A 37 12.55 -5.13 27.48
N ASN A 38 11.41 -4.77 26.92
CA ASN A 38 10.58 -5.68 26.12
C ASN A 38 11.10 -5.92 24.71
N PHE A 39 12.09 -5.15 24.24
CA PHE A 39 12.54 -5.14 22.85
C PHE A 39 14.07 -5.32 22.74
N PRO A 40 14.66 -6.40 23.31
CA PRO A 40 16.08 -6.66 23.19
C PRO A 40 16.46 -7.02 21.75
N SER A 41 17.71 -6.77 21.38
CA SER A 41 18.27 -7.19 20.09
C SER A 41 18.04 -8.68 19.82
N VAL A 42 17.73 -9.00 18.57
CA VAL A 42 17.48 -10.37 18.12
C VAL A 42 18.81 -11.10 17.98
N LYS A 43 18.97 -12.22 18.68
CA LYS A 43 20.18 -13.04 18.63
C LYS A 43 20.16 -14.00 17.44
N GLY A 44 21.32 -14.33 16.88
CA GLY A 44 21.46 -15.35 15.83
C GLY A 44 20.94 -14.93 14.47
N ILE A 45 20.79 -13.62 14.23
CA ILE A 45 20.48 -13.04 12.92
C ILE A 45 21.61 -12.10 12.53
N GLU A 46 22.13 -12.28 11.32
CA GLU A 46 23.13 -11.40 10.71
C GLU A 46 22.39 -10.47 9.75
N LEU A 47 22.50 -9.16 9.97
CA LEU A 47 21.90 -8.15 9.11
C LEU A 47 22.99 -7.62 8.17
N LYS A 48 22.81 -7.85 6.87
CA LYS A 48 23.78 -7.47 5.83
C LYS A 48 23.29 -6.27 5.02
N SER A 49 22.91 -5.19 5.70
CA SER A 49 22.64 -3.89 5.08
C SER A 49 23.77 -2.91 5.42
N PRO A 50 23.89 -1.77 4.70
CA PRO A 50 24.97 -0.79 4.93
C PRO A 50 25.07 -0.34 6.39
N ALA A 51 23.95 -0.05 7.04
CA ALA A 51 23.92 0.41 8.43
C ALA A 51 24.46 -0.62 9.44
N PHE A 52 24.39 -1.92 9.15
CA PHE A 52 24.90 -2.98 10.03
C PHE A 52 26.31 -3.47 9.64
N ILE A 53 26.68 -3.38 8.36
CA ILE A 53 28.03 -3.72 7.88
C ILE A 53 29.03 -2.63 8.27
N ASN A 54 28.62 -1.36 8.22
CA ASN A 54 29.43 -0.22 8.65
C ASN A 54 28.66 0.69 9.61
N PRO A 55 28.53 0.32 10.90
CA PRO A 55 27.80 1.13 11.88
C PRO A 55 28.39 2.53 12.09
N LYS A 56 29.67 2.74 11.77
CA LYS A 56 30.31 4.06 11.83
C LYS A 56 29.89 5.00 10.69
N GLY A 57 29.30 4.44 9.63
CA GLY A 57 28.76 5.18 8.49
C GLY A 57 27.31 5.64 8.68
N ILE A 58 26.64 5.24 9.78
CA ILE A 58 25.27 5.69 10.06
C ILE A 58 25.30 7.21 10.28
N PRO A 59 24.49 7.99 9.54
CA PRO A 59 24.40 9.43 9.73
C PRO A 59 24.02 9.81 11.16
N ALA A 60 24.69 10.80 11.74
CA ALA A 60 24.39 11.28 13.10
C ALA A 60 22.93 11.78 13.25
N GLY A 61 22.33 12.23 12.15
CA GLY A 61 20.93 12.66 12.09
C GLY A 61 19.90 11.54 12.28
N PHE A 62 20.30 10.27 12.23
CA PHE A 62 19.36 9.16 12.44
C PHE A 62 18.89 9.06 13.90
N ASP A 63 19.77 9.30 14.88
CA ASP A 63 19.40 9.19 16.29
C ASP A 63 18.41 10.28 16.74
N ASN A 64 18.48 11.47 16.12
CA ASN A 64 17.60 12.59 16.38
C ASN A 64 16.48 12.75 15.34
N GLY A 65 16.36 11.82 14.38
CA GLY A 65 15.24 11.77 13.43
C GLY A 65 15.23 12.94 12.45
N THR A 66 16.41 13.32 11.97
CA THR A 66 16.62 14.35 10.94
C THR A 66 17.20 13.77 9.64
N SER A 67 17.59 12.50 9.63
CA SER A 67 17.97 11.74 8.43
C SER A 67 17.72 10.24 8.61
N GLY A 68 17.64 9.48 7.52
CA GLY A 68 17.65 8.01 7.55
C GLY A 68 18.98 7.39 8.01
N PRO A 69 19.00 6.07 8.28
CA PRO A 69 20.20 5.35 8.76
C PRO A 69 21.25 5.08 7.67
N THR A 70 20.87 5.16 6.39
CA THR A 70 21.74 4.98 5.23
C THR A 70 21.44 6.08 4.21
N ASP A 71 22.43 6.92 3.89
CA ASP A 71 22.27 7.94 2.84
C ASP A 71 22.19 7.34 1.42
N ASP A 72 21.71 8.14 0.46
CA ASP A 72 21.47 7.67 -0.91
C ASP A 72 22.74 7.16 -1.60
N ALA A 73 23.88 7.84 -1.39
CA ALA A 73 25.15 7.47 -2.02
C ALA A 73 25.66 6.11 -1.50
N THR A 74 25.53 5.88 -0.19
CA THR A 74 25.89 4.63 0.47
C THR A 74 24.98 3.49 0.02
N MET A 75 23.67 3.73 -0.07
CA MET A 75 22.71 2.76 -0.58
C MET A 75 23.03 2.40 -2.04
N GLU A 76 23.22 3.40 -2.91
CA GLU A 76 23.53 3.15 -4.32
C GLU A 76 24.84 2.40 -4.51
N TYR A 77 25.90 2.78 -3.79
CA TYR A 77 27.16 2.07 -3.82
C TYR A 77 26.99 0.60 -3.41
N PHE A 78 26.19 0.33 -2.37
CA PHE A 78 25.88 -1.03 -1.94
C PHE A 78 25.17 -1.83 -3.04
N LEU A 79 24.13 -1.26 -3.66
CA LEU A 79 23.39 -1.92 -4.74
C LEU A 79 24.26 -2.19 -5.98
N GLN A 80 25.04 -1.20 -6.42
CA GLN A 80 25.97 -1.34 -7.55
C GLN A 80 27.06 -2.37 -7.25
N SER A 81 27.60 -2.36 -6.04
CA SER A 81 28.62 -3.32 -5.62
C SER A 81 28.07 -4.74 -5.66
N LEU A 82 26.84 -4.97 -5.17
CA LEU A 82 26.18 -6.27 -5.22
C LEU A 82 25.96 -6.74 -6.67
N ALA A 83 25.42 -5.87 -7.52
CA ALA A 83 25.19 -6.17 -8.94
C ALA A 83 26.49 -6.49 -9.68
N SER A 84 27.59 -5.78 -9.38
CA SER A 84 28.89 -5.97 -10.05
C SER A 84 29.55 -7.34 -9.82
N ARG A 85 29.13 -8.06 -8.75
CA ARG A 85 29.73 -9.35 -8.35
C ARG A 85 28.74 -10.51 -8.40
N ASN A 86 27.50 -10.26 -8.80
CA ASN A 86 26.44 -11.25 -8.89
C ASN A 86 25.77 -11.16 -10.26
N ASP A 87 26.04 -12.13 -11.14
CA ASP A 87 25.48 -12.18 -12.50
C ASP A 87 23.94 -12.25 -12.52
N TRP A 88 23.33 -12.67 -11.40
CA TRP A 88 21.89 -12.75 -11.23
C TRP A 88 21.23 -11.42 -10.83
N MET A 89 22.00 -10.34 -10.61
CA MET A 89 21.48 -9.06 -10.13
C MET A 89 21.82 -7.92 -11.10
N ALA A 90 20.78 -7.22 -11.57
CA ALA A 90 20.91 -6.00 -12.36
C ALA A 90 20.54 -4.77 -11.53
N TYR A 91 21.41 -3.77 -11.49
CA TYR A 91 21.11 -2.44 -10.94
C TYR A 91 20.58 -1.51 -12.03
N THR A 92 19.51 -0.78 -11.71
CA THR A 92 18.93 0.22 -12.61
C THR A 92 18.72 1.53 -11.86
N ASN A 93 19.25 2.63 -12.43
CA ASN A 93 18.88 3.99 -12.06
C ASN A 93 17.92 4.52 -13.15
N PRO A 94 16.61 4.59 -12.89
CA PRO A 94 15.65 5.02 -13.90
C PRO A 94 15.82 6.49 -14.27
N SER A 95 15.21 6.88 -15.39
CA SER A 95 15.17 8.27 -15.85
C SER A 95 14.31 9.15 -14.95
N PHE A 96 13.26 8.60 -14.32
CA PHE A 96 12.43 9.34 -13.36
C PHE A 96 13.18 9.59 -12.05
N LYS A 97 12.78 10.67 -11.37
CA LYS A 97 13.41 11.19 -10.16
C LYS A 97 12.36 11.51 -9.10
N SER A 98 12.81 11.75 -7.88
CA SER A 98 11.95 12.21 -6.80
C SER A 98 11.53 13.66 -7.01
N ASP A 99 10.62 14.16 -6.16
CA ASP A 99 10.17 15.55 -6.18
C ASP A 99 11.35 16.55 -6.00
N GLU A 100 12.42 16.18 -5.27
CA GLU A 100 13.66 16.98 -5.16
C GLU A 100 14.77 16.58 -6.15
N GLY A 101 14.50 15.68 -7.09
CA GLY A 101 15.46 15.28 -8.13
C GLY A 101 16.43 14.16 -7.74
N ARG A 102 16.21 13.45 -6.63
CA ARG A 102 17.00 12.28 -6.22
C ARG A 102 16.70 11.07 -7.10
N SER A 103 17.66 10.16 -7.19
CA SER A 103 17.50 8.86 -7.85
C SER A 103 16.62 7.92 -7.05
N LEU A 104 15.86 7.08 -7.76
CA LEU A 104 15.08 5.97 -7.19
C LEU A 104 15.59 4.65 -7.79
N PRO A 105 16.81 4.22 -7.42
CA PRO A 105 17.38 3.01 -7.98
C PRO A 105 16.57 1.79 -7.53
N TYR A 106 16.39 0.85 -8.45
CA TYR A 106 15.83 -0.46 -8.15
C TYR A 106 16.75 -1.55 -8.71
N VAL A 107 16.55 -2.77 -8.23
CA VAL A 107 17.34 -3.93 -8.65
C VAL A 107 16.44 -5.05 -9.12
N PHE A 108 16.88 -5.75 -10.15
CA PHE A 108 16.18 -6.90 -10.72
C PHE A 108 17.03 -8.15 -10.50
N LEU A 109 16.47 -9.17 -9.88
CA LEU A 109 17.12 -10.43 -9.57
C LEU A 109 16.53 -11.53 -10.45
N SER A 110 17.35 -12.17 -11.27
CA SER A 110 16.96 -13.28 -12.13
C SER A 110 18.17 -14.11 -12.57
N THR A 111 17.97 -15.41 -12.76
CA THR A 111 18.97 -16.27 -13.43
C THR A 111 18.89 -16.20 -14.96
N SER A 112 17.92 -15.49 -15.53
CA SER A 112 17.75 -15.35 -16.97
C SER A 112 18.70 -14.27 -17.49
N ASN A 113 19.50 -14.59 -18.52
CA ASN A 113 20.45 -13.66 -19.17
C ASN A 113 19.78 -12.45 -19.89
N GLN A 114 18.50 -12.21 -19.67
CA GLN A 114 17.70 -11.12 -20.23
C GLN A 114 16.82 -10.54 -19.11
N PRO A 115 17.23 -9.43 -18.47
CA PRO A 115 16.38 -8.69 -17.55
C PRO A 115 15.35 -7.87 -18.34
N ALA A 116 14.48 -8.54 -19.10
CA ALA A 116 13.39 -7.87 -19.77
C ALA A 116 12.23 -7.72 -18.77
N ILE A 117 12.00 -6.48 -18.30
CA ILE A 117 10.79 -6.04 -17.58
C ILE A 117 9.61 -6.07 -18.57
N ALA A 118 9.28 -7.23 -19.09
CA ALA A 118 8.18 -7.40 -20.03
C ALA A 118 7.16 -8.36 -19.44
N ALA A 119 5.95 -7.85 -19.18
CA ALA A 119 4.77 -8.61 -18.77
C ALA A 119 4.41 -9.81 -19.69
N ASN A 120 5.08 -9.94 -20.85
CA ASN A 120 4.83 -10.95 -21.88
C ASN A 120 6.00 -11.93 -22.10
N SER A 121 7.02 -11.98 -21.24
CA SER A 121 7.97 -13.10 -21.32
C SER A 121 7.24 -14.37 -20.86
N SER A 122 7.24 -15.43 -21.68
CA SER A 122 6.62 -16.73 -21.41
C SER A 122 7.34 -17.52 -20.31
N SER A 123 7.77 -16.83 -19.25
CA SER A 123 8.45 -17.39 -18.10
C SER A 123 7.42 -17.98 -17.16
N GLU A 124 7.55 -19.27 -16.83
CA GLU A 124 6.77 -19.93 -15.77
C GLU A 124 7.19 -19.46 -14.36
N LYS A 125 8.20 -18.57 -14.25
CA LYS A 125 8.63 -18.06 -12.94
C LYS A 125 7.62 -17.11 -12.33
N LEU A 126 7.58 -17.13 -11.00
CA LEU A 126 6.87 -16.10 -10.26
C LEU A 126 7.51 -14.72 -10.45
N ARG A 127 6.70 -13.68 -10.58
CA ARG A 127 7.14 -12.29 -10.52
C ARG A 127 6.84 -11.73 -9.15
N VAL A 128 7.89 -11.32 -8.41
CA VAL A 128 7.77 -10.81 -7.04
C VAL A 128 8.28 -9.37 -6.97
N TYR A 129 7.44 -8.46 -6.50
CA TYR A 129 7.81 -7.06 -6.28
C TYR A 129 7.97 -6.78 -4.78
N LEU A 130 9.07 -6.15 -4.37
CA LEU A 130 9.32 -5.78 -2.97
C LEU A 130 9.64 -4.29 -2.90
N GLN A 131 8.99 -3.57 -1.99
CA GLN A 131 9.27 -2.15 -1.77
C GLN A 131 9.37 -1.77 -0.30
N GLY A 132 10.14 -0.72 -0.04
CA GLY A 132 10.32 -0.11 1.27
C GLY A 132 10.51 1.40 1.16
N GLY A 133 10.48 2.08 2.30
CA GLY A 133 10.71 3.52 2.36
C GLY A 133 9.67 4.33 1.59
N VAL A 134 8.42 3.86 1.50
CA VAL A 134 7.29 4.66 0.98
C VAL A 134 7.11 5.90 1.85
N HIS A 135 7.15 5.71 3.16
CA HIS A 135 7.34 6.81 4.10
C HIS A 135 8.81 6.86 4.54
N GLY A 136 9.40 8.05 4.48
CA GLY A 136 10.83 8.22 4.75
C GLY A 136 11.23 8.15 6.22
N ASN A 137 10.27 8.28 7.14
CA ASN A 137 10.47 8.14 8.58
C ASN A 137 10.27 6.69 9.08
N GLU A 138 10.21 5.72 8.16
CA GLU A 138 9.99 4.29 8.43
C GLU A 138 11.16 3.41 7.92
N PRO A 139 12.41 3.67 8.35
CA PRO A 139 13.60 3.00 7.81
C PRO A 139 13.75 1.52 8.18
N GLY A 140 12.85 0.94 8.97
CA GLY A 140 12.86 -0.51 9.22
C GLY A 140 12.62 -1.32 7.94
N GLY A 141 11.77 -0.79 7.03
CA GLY A 141 11.38 -1.46 5.80
C GLY A 141 12.47 -1.44 4.72
N ASP A 142 13.04 -0.28 4.40
CA ASP A 142 14.10 -0.19 3.37
C ASP A 142 15.36 -0.96 3.78
N GLU A 143 15.76 -0.86 5.05
CA GLU A 143 16.90 -1.59 5.59
C GLU A 143 16.68 -3.11 5.67
N ALA A 144 15.45 -3.57 5.87
CA ALA A 144 15.12 -4.99 5.79
C ALA A 144 15.30 -5.53 4.37
N LEU A 145 14.96 -4.75 3.34
CA LEU A 145 15.18 -5.12 1.94
C LEU A 145 16.66 -5.08 1.57
N LEU A 146 17.42 -4.11 2.06
CA LEU A 146 18.88 -4.08 1.89
C LEU A 146 19.54 -5.29 2.59
N ALA A 147 19.07 -5.67 3.79
CA ALA A 147 19.56 -6.85 4.49
C ALA A 147 19.19 -8.16 3.77
N LEU A 148 18.02 -8.22 3.13
CA LEU A 148 17.62 -9.34 2.28
C LEU A 148 18.57 -9.48 1.08
N LEU A 149 18.89 -8.38 0.40
CA LEU A 149 19.87 -8.37 -0.70
C LEU A 149 21.26 -8.86 -0.25
N GLY A 150 21.73 -8.39 0.91
CA GLY A 150 22.99 -8.88 1.48
C GLY A 150 22.96 -10.36 1.84
N LYS A 151 21.78 -10.92 2.16
CA LYS A 151 21.60 -12.37 2.37
C LYS A 151 21.65 -13.15 1.06
N PHE A 152 21.05 -12.65 -0.02
CA PHE A 152 21.18 -13.26 -1.35
C PHE A 152 22.66 -13.36 -1.77
N ASP A 153 23.42 -12.28 -1.62
CA ASP A 153 24.86 -12.23 -1.90
C ASP A 153 25.67 -13.19 -1.03
N ALA A 154 25.34 -13.28 0.26
CA ALA A 154 26.09 -14.13 1.19
C ALA A 154 25.80 -15.64 1.07
N ASN A 155 24.71 -16.05 0.42
CA ASN A 155 24.30 -17.45 0.34
C ASN A 155 23.86 -17.80 -1.07
N SER A 156 24.83 -18.08 -1.95
CA SER A 156 24.61 -18.39 -3.36
C SER A 156 23.70 -19.60 -3.59
N THR A 157 23.79 -20.64 -2.75
CA THR A 157 22.92 -21.83 -2.86
C THR A 157 21.46 -21.48 -2.57
N TRP A 158 21.20 -20.72 -1.50
CA TRP A 158 19.85 -20.26 -1.21
C TRP A 158 19.34 -19.29 -2.29
N ALA A 159 20.16 -18.32 -2.70
CA ALA A 159 19.84 -17.38 -3.77
C ALA A 159 19.44 -18.11 -5.07
N ALA A 160 20.24 -19.08 -5.51
CA ALA A 160 19.94 -19.90 -6.68
C ALA A 160 18.61 -20.65 -6.52
N SER A 161 18.34 -21.24 -5.35
CA SER A 161 17.09 -21.98 -5.09
C SER A 161 15.84 -21.09 -5.16
N ILE A 162 15.94 -19.82 -4.75
CA ILE A 162 14.85 -18.85 -4.86
C ILE A 162 14.70 -18.40 -6.32
N LEU A 163 15.80 -17.98 -6.95
CA LEU A 163 15.79 -17.38 -8.28
C LEU A 163 15.53 -18.41 -9.40
N GLU A 164 15.65 -19.71 -9.14
CA GLU A 164 15.15 -20.76 -10.04
C GLU A 164 13.62 -20.67 -10.19
N LYS A 165 12.91 -20.24 -9.14
CA LYS A 165 11.44 -20.21 -9.09
C LYS A 165 10.82 -18.85 -9.37
N MET A 166 11.57 -17.77 -9.19
CA MET A 166 11.04 -16.42 -9.30
C MET A 166 12.05 -15.39 -9.81
N ASP A 167 11.51 -14.37 -10.48
CA ASP A 167 12.19 -13.12 -10.78
C ASP A 167 11.72 -12.04 -9.80
N ILE A 168 12.65 -11.29 -9.23
CA ILE A 168 12.35 -10.33 -8.14
C ILE A 168 12.74 -8.92 -8.55
N LEU A 169 11.80 -7.99 -8.45
CA LEU A 169 12.04 -6.55 -8.60
C LEU A 169 11.98 -5.90 -7.22
N ILE A 170 13.06 -5.24 -6.80
CA ILE A 170 13.15 -4.61 -5.49
C ILE A 170 13.39 -3.11 -5.68
N LEU A 171 12.47 -2.28 -5.16
CA LEU A 171 12.64 -0.84 -4.98
C LEU A 171 12.88 -0.57 -3.49
N PRO A 172 14.15 -0.52 -3.03
CA PRO A 172 14.42 -0.43 -1.59
C PRO A 172 13.88 0.86 -0.98
N ARG A 173 13.91 1.96 -1.73
CA ARG A 173 13.56 3.30 -1.27
C ARG A 173 12.65 4.01 -2.26
N TYR A 174 11.36 4.02 -1.95
CA TYR A 174 10.36 4.71 -2.75
C TYR A 174 10.44 6.24 -2.59
N ASN A 175 10.61 6.76 -1.37
CA ASN A 175 10.59 8.20 -1.05
C ASN A 175 11.98 8.66 -0.56
N PRO A 176 12.96 8.86 -1.46
CA PRO A 176 14.31 9.24 -1.06
C PRO A 176 14.38 10.62 -0.39
N ASP A 177 13.54 11.57 -0.81
CA ASP A 177 13.44 12.91 -0.18
C ASP A 177 12.94 12.77 1.26
N GLY A 178 11.95 11.90 1.45
CA GLY A 178 11.43 11.53 2.76
C GLY A 178 12.52 10.97 3.66
N VAL A 179 13.30 10.01 3.17
CA VAL A 179 14.36 9.37 3.96
C VAL A 179 15.46 10.37 4.30
N ALA A 180 15.86 11.22 3.35
CA ALA A 180 16.87 12.25 3.56
C ALA A 180 16.49 13.21 4.70
N ASN A 181 15.19 13.52 4.84
CA ASN A 181 14.66 14.45 5.85
C ASN A 181 13.96 13.75 7.03
N PHE A 182 13.99 12.41 7.07
CA PHE A 182 13.29 11.58 8.05
C PHE A 182 11.80 11.95 8.21
N GLN A 183 11.10 12.16 7.09
CA GLN A 183 9.70 12.58 7.04
C GLN A 183 8.82 11.55 6.34
N ARG A 184 7.55 11.52 6.71
CA ARG A 184 6.54 10.61 6.13
C ARG A 184 6.23 10.94 4.67
N PHE A 185 6.01 12.21 4.39
CA PHE A 185 5.43 12.69 3.14
C PHE A 185 6.48 12.87 2.03
N LEU A 186 6.01 12.97 0.79
CA LEU A 186 6.81 13.49 -0.31
C LEU A 186 7.16 14.96 -0.06
N ALA A 187 8.13 15.51 -0.80
CA ALA A 187 8.51 16.91 -0.69
C ALA A 187 7.34 17.88 -1.01
N THR A 188 6.40 17.44 -1.84
CA THR A 188 5.14 18.12 -2.14
C THR A 188 4.12 18.11 -1.00
N GLY A 189 4.32 17.32 0.05
CA GLY A 189 3.41 17.17 1.18
C GLY A 189 2.30 16.12 0.99
N TYR A 190 2.22 15.49 -0.17
CA TYR A 190 1.32 14.36 -0.40
C TYR A 190 1.83 13.11 0.33
N ASP A 191 0.90 12.27 0.79
CA ASP A 191 1.25 10.94 1.33
C ASP A 191 1.34 9.99 0.14
N PRO A 192 2.55 9.47 -0.18
CA PRO A 192 2.72 8.62 -1.34
C PRO A 192 1.90 7.33 -1.23
N ASN A 193 1.65 6.82 -0.02
CA ASN A 193 0.80 5.65 0.20
C ASN A 193 -0.70 6.00 0.22
N ARG A 194 -1.11 7.20 -0.18
CA ARG A 194 -2.52 7.62 -0.31
C ARG A 194 -2.85 8.29 -1.65
N ASP A 195 -1.89 8.37 -2.56
CA ASP A 195 -2.03 9.07 -3.84
C ASP A 195 -2.33 8.13 -5.03
N HIS A 196 -3.09 7.05 -4.78
CA HIS A 196 -3.39 6.04 -5.81
C HIS A 196 -4.75 6.19 -6.47
N ILE A 197 -5.55 7.20 -6.10
CA ILE A 197 -6.76 7.62 -6.84
C ILE A 197 -6.48 8.85 -7.70
N ARG A 198 -5.89 9.89 -7.11
CA ARG A 198 -5.63 11.18 -7.78
C ARG A 198 -4.37 11.18 -8.62
N PHE A 199 -3.33 10.47 -8.20
CA PHE A 199 -2.00 10.55 -8.79
C PHE A 199 -1.55 12.01 -8.93
N ALA A 200 -1.57 12.77 -7.85
CA ALA A 200 -1.10 14.14 -7.83
C ALA A 200 0.43 14.23 -8.03
N SER A 201 1.19 13.26 -7.50
CA SER A 201 2.65 13.19 -7.65
C SER A 201 3.07 12.48 -8.94
N GLN A 202 4.01 13.07 -9.68
CA GLN A 202 4.63 12.44 -10.84
C GLN A 202 5.50 11.23 -10.44
N GLN A 203 6.24 11.32 -9.33
CA GLN A 203 7.00 10.20 -8.77
C GLN A 203 6.09 8.99 -8.52
N THR A 204 4.90 9.21 -7.93
CA THR A 204 3.92 8.13 -7.72
C THR A 204 3.44 7.52 -9.03
N ARG A 205 3.21 8.33 -10.06
CA ARG A 205 2.83 7.84 -11.40
C ARG A 205 3.92 6.98 -12.03
N ASP A 206 5.16 7.44 -11.98
CA ASP A 206 6.30 6.76 -12.61
C ASP A 206 6.61 5.44 -11.92
N VAL A 207 6.63 5.42 -10.58
CA VAL A 207 6.80 4.18 -9.81
C VAL A 207 5.64 3.22 -10.05
N LYS A 208 4.39 3.72 -10.06
CA LYS A 208 3.22 2.86 -10.34
C LYS A 208 3.29 2.25 -11.73
N ALA A 209 3.66 3.01 -12.77
CA ALA A 209 3.83 2.50 -14.11
C ALA A 209 4.86 1.36 -14.17
N MET A 210 6.02 1.54 -13.52
CA MET A 210 7.06 0.50 -13.42
C MET A 210 6.52 -0.79 -12.76
N ILE A 211 5.73 -0.67 -11.69
CA ILE A 211 5.13 -1.83 -11.02
C ILE A 211 4.10 -2.53 -11.92
N ILE A 212 3.24 -1.76 -12.59
CA ILE A 212 2.21 -2.31 -13.49
C ILE A 212 2.84 -2.99 -14.70
N ASP A 213 3.89 -2.42 -15.27
CA ASP A 213 4.65 -3.01 -16.38
C ASP A 213 5.32 -4.34 -15.99
N PHE A 214 5.76 -4.45 -14.74
CA PHE A 214 6.27 -5.72 -14.20
C PHE A 214 5.16 -6.75 -13.99
N SER A 215 3.93 -6.33 -13.67
CA SER A 215 2.75 -7.16 -13.47
C SER A 215 2.98 -8.31 -12.46
N PRO A 216 3.35 -8.00 -11.20
CA PRO A 216 3.74 -8.99 -10.20
C PRO A 216 2.65 -10.01 -9.89
N HIS A 217 3.04 -11.23 -9.54
CA HIS A 217 2.13 -12.20 -8.89
C HIS A 217 2.05 -11.92 -7.39
N ILE A 218 3.19 -11.58 -6.78
CA ILE A 218 3.29 -11.20 -5.37
C ILE A 218 3.88 -9.80 -5.25
N ALA A 219 3.33 -8.97 -4.35
CA ALA A 219 3.97 -7.75 -3.92
C ALA A 219 4.07 -7.66 -2.39
N VAL A 220 5.13 -7.04 -1.88
CA VAL A 220 5.30 -6.75 -0.44
C VAL A 220 5.63 -5.28 -0.24
N ASP A 221 4.86 -4.62 0.61
CA ASP A 221 5.08 -3.25 1.03
C ASP A 221 5.56 -3.21 2.49
N CYS A 222 6.77 -2.68 2.72
CA CYS A 222 7.44 -2.71 4.02
C CYS A 222 7.41 -1.33 4.68
N HIS A 223 6.69 -1.24 5.80
CA HIS A 223 6.42 -0.02 6.58
C HIS A 223 6.85 -0.18 8.05
N GLU A 224 6.67 0.89 8.82
CA GLU A 224 6.73 0.86 10.27
C GLU A 224 5.50 1.52 10.89
N TYR A 225 5.04 1.00 12.03
CA TYR A 225 3.96 1.60 12.79
C TYR A 225 4.49 2.37 14.01
N SER A 226 3.65 3.27 14.54
CA SER A 226 3.97 4.10 15.71
C SER A 226 4.18 3.29 16.98
N ALA A 227 5.44 3.25 17.43
CA ALA A 227 5.88 2.53 18.61
C ALA A 227 5.30 3.11 19.91
N ASN A 228 5.27 4.44 20.02
CA ASN A 228 4.84 5.18 21.21
C ASN A 228 3.48 5.85 21.04
N ARG A 229 2.61 5.23 20.24
CA ARG A 229 1.20 5.62 20.16
C ARG A 229 0.44 5.03 21.36
N GLY A 230 0.03 5.89 22.29
CA GLY A 230 -0.66 5.50 23.51
C GLY A 230 -2.13 5.12 23.30
N TYR A 231 -2.57 4.03 23.91
CA TYR A 231 -3.92 3.47 23.88
C TYR A 231 -4.54 3.45 25.28
N GLY A 232 -5.88 3.42 25.31
CA GLY A 232 -6.68 3.49 26.52
C GLY A 232 -6.97 4.94 26.97
N ALA A 233 -7.85 5.10 27.95
CA ALA A 233 -8.36 6.43 28.35
C ALA A 233 -7.27 7.41 28.80
N GLU A 234 -6.20 6.92 29.44
CA GLU A 234 -5.05 7.70 29.90
C GLU A 234 -3.82 7.55 28.99
N GLU A 235 -3.98 6.97 27.78
CA GLU A 235 -2.88 6.62 26.88
C GLU A 235 -1.82 5.72 27.54
N GLN A 236 -2.23 4.92 28.52
CA GLN A 236 -1.34 4.18 29.42
C GLN A 236 -0.66 2.94 28.79
N TRP A 237 -1.08 2.54 27.58
CA TRP A 237 -0.62 1.32 26.92
C TRP A 237 -0.03 1.60 25.53
N VAL A 238 1.05 0.92 25.17
CA VAL A 238 1.59 0.92 23.79
C VAL A 238 1.66 -0.49 23.25
N GLN A 239 1.65 -0.66 21.93
CA GLN A 239 1.69 -1.98 21.33
C GLN A 239 2.99 -2.73 21.67
N ALA A 240 2.87 -3.98 22.13
CA ALA A 240 4.01 -4.83 22.46
C ALA A 240 4.57 -5.59 21.25
N VAL A 241 3.86 -5.58 20.13
CA VAL A 241 4.18 -6.38 18.95
C VAL A 241 5.51 -5.93 18.31
N ASP A 242 6.23 -6.83 17.64
CA ASP A 242 7.49 -6.53 16.95
C ASP A 242 7.30 -6.31 15.45
N GLY A 243 6.36 -7.04 14.85
CA GLY A 243 5.95 -6.89 13.47
C GLY A 243 4.48 -7.22 13.28
N GLN A 244 3.78 -6.43 12.49
CA GLN A 244 2.43 -6.69 12.04
C GLN A 244 2.44 -7.02 10.56
N PHE A 245 1.52 -7.87 10.12
CA PHE A 245 1.37 -8.17 8.70
C PHE A 245 -0.07 -8.54 8.36
N ASP A 246 -0.45 -8.30 7.13
CA ASP A 246 -1.70 -8.78 6.54
C ASP A 246 -1.57 -8.90 5.02
N SER A 247 -2.42 -9.74 4.43
CA SER A 247 -2.65 -9.73 2.98
C SER A 247 -3.87 -8.88 2.64
N MET A 248 -3.89 -8.25 1.45
CA MET A 248 -4.98 -7.35 1.07
C MET A 248 -6.33 -8.07 0.96
N LYS A 249 -7.39 -7.47 1.55
CA LYS A 249 -8.70 -8.15 1.75
C LYS A 249 -9.89 -7.48 1.07
N ASN A 250 -9.69 -6.46 0.25
CA ASN A 250 -10.75 -5.84 -0.54
C ASN A 250 -11.56 -6.91 -1.29
N LEU A 251 -12.89 -6.87 -1.22
CA LEU A 251 -13.74 -7.95 -1.70
C LEU A 251 -13.76 -8.09 -3.24
N ASN A 252 -13.30 -7.09 -3.99
CA ASN A 252 -13.10 -7.19 -5.44
C ASN A 252 -11.77 -7.86 -5.83
N ILE A 253 -10.90 -8.19 -4.85
CA ILE A 253 -9.81 -9.14 -5.06
C ILE A 253 -10.43 -10.54 -5.10
N HIS A 254 -10.12 -11.32 -6.14
CA HIS A 254 -10.67 -12.66 -6.31
C HIS A 254 -10.42 -13.51 -5.07
N LYS A 255 -11.46 -14.24 -4.64
CA LYS A 255 -11.46 -14.98 -3.37
C LYS A 255 -10.31 -15.98 -3.27
N ASP A 256 -9.91 -16.61 -4.38
CA ASP A 256 -8.81 -17.59 -4.39
C ASP A 256 -7.50 -16.95 -3.92
N ILE A 257 -7.20 -15.71 -4.33
CA ILE A 257 -6.01 -14.98 -3.87
C ILE A 257 -6.13 -14.71 -2.37
N ARG A 258 -7.25 -14.13 -1.93
CA ARG A 258 -7.48 -13.77 -0.51
C ARG A 258 -7.45 -14.97 0.42
N GLU A 259 -8.06 -16.09 0.03
CA GLU A 259 -8.10 -17.30 0.83
C GLU A 259 -6.74 -17.99 0.86
N TYR A 260 -6.01 -18.02 -0.27
CA TYR A 260 -4.70 -18.64 -0.34
C TYR A 260 -3.66 -17.89 0.50
N SER A 261 -3.65 -16.55 0.45
CA SER A 261 -2.73 -15.72 1.23
C SER A 261 -2.94 -15.92 2.74
N GLU A 262 -4.19 -15.92 3.21
CA GLU A 262 -4.51 -16.16 4.63
C GLU A 262 -4.22 -17.60 5.06
N LYS A 263 -4.44 -18.59 4.20
CA LYS A 263 -4.26 -20.01 4.52
C LYS A 263 -2.79 -20.42 4.59
N PHE A 264 -1.95 -19.93 3.68
CA PHE A 264 -0.59 -20.45 3.52
C PHE A 264 0.50 -19.45 3.92
N PHE A 265 0.36 -18.17 3.60
CA PHE A 265 1.39 -17.17 3.91
C PHE A 265 1.29 -16.72 5.37
N ALA A 266 0.11 -16.32 5.84
CA ALA A 266 -0.02 -15.77 7.19
C ALA A 266 0.52 -16.70 8.31
N PRO A 267 0.22 -18.02 8.34
CA PRO A 267 0.79 -18.92 9.34
C PRO A 267 2.31 -19.11 9.22
N ARG A 268 2.87 -19.03 8.02
CA ARG A 268 4.33 -19.17 7.80
C ARG A 268 5.09 -17.92 8.23
N ILE A 269 4.54 -16.73 7.99
CA ILE A 269 5.08 -15.47 8.51
C ILE A 269 5.05 -15.48 10.04
N ALA A 270 3.89 -15.80 10.62
CA ALA A 270 3.73 -15.98 12.07
C ALA A 270 4.76 -16.96 12.66
N GLY A 271 4.88 -18.15 12.08
CA GLY A 271 5.84 -19.16 12.54
C GLY A 271 7.30 -18.72 12.43
N ALA A 272 7.65 -17.95 11.40
CA ALA A 272 9.00 -17.38 11.26
C ALA A 272 9.30 -16.34 12.36
N MET A 273 8.33 -15.50 12.69
CA MET A 273 8.41 -14.54 13.80
C MET A 273 8.55 -15.25 15.15
N GLU A 274 7.71 -16.24 15.42
CA GLU A 274 7.74 -17.04 16.66
C GLU A 274 9.06 -17.80 16.85
N LYS A 275 9.60 -18.38 15.78
CA LYS A 275 10.90 -19.07 15.80
C LYS A 275 12.03 -18.15 16.26
N ARG A 276 11.92 -16.85 16.00
CA ARG A 276 12.87 -15.80 16.43
C ARG A 276 12.45 -15.10 17.73
N LYS A 277 11.39 -15.57 18.39
CA LYS A 277 10.82 -14.98 19.61
C LYS A 277 10.41 -13.51 19.40
N LEU A 278 9.86 -13.23 18.22
CA LEU A 278 9.26 -11.96 17.87
C LEU A 278 7.74 -12.09 18.01
N ARG A 279 7.14 -11.15 18.73
CA ARG A 279 5.68 -11.02 18.86
C ARG A 279 5.13 -10.49 17.55
N TRP A 280 4.02 -11.04 17.09
CA TRP A 280 3.38 -10.65 15.85
C TRP A 280 1.87 -10.46 16.05
N SER A 281 1.25 -9.71 15.15
CA SER A 281 -0.20 -9.57 15.06
C SER A 281 -0.63 -9.29 13.62
N PRO A 282 -1.94 -9.37 13.31
CA PRO A 282 -2.47 -8.66 12.16
C PRO A 282 -2.16 -7.16 12.23
N TYR A 283 -2.11 -6.50 11.08
CA TYR A 283 -1.96 -5.05 11.01
C TYR A 283 -3.20 -4.36 11.56
N VAL A 284 -3.00 -3.36 12.41
CA VAL A 284 -4.10 -2.63 13.03
C VAL A 284 -3.88 -1.12 13.07
N THR A 285 -4.96 -0.40 12.81
CA THR A 285 -5.13 0.99 13.26
C THR A 285 -6.06 1.02 14.48
N GLY A 286 -6.20 2.16 15.15
CA GLY A 286 -7.11 2.26 16.29
C GLY A 286 -7.27 3.68 16.80
N ASN A 287 -8.24 3.92 17.67
CA ASN A 287 -8.49 5.23 18.24
C ASN A 287 -7.64 5.48 19.49
N LEU A 288 -7.24 6.73 19.68
CA LEU A 288 -6.60 7.19 20.91
C LEU A 288 -7.69 7.54 21.94
N ARG A 289 -7.41 7.34 23.23
CA ARG A 289 -8.28 7.81 24.34
C ARG A 289 -9.70 7.25 24.35
N GLU A 290 -9.90 6.03 23.85
CA GLU A 290 -11.19 5.32 23.91
C GLU A 290 -11.12 4.10 24.83
N GLU A 291 -12.21 3.87 25.57
CA GLU A 291 -12.47 2.65 26.34
C GLU A 291 -13.87 2.10 26.01
N PRO A 292 -14.00 0.83 25.59
CA PRO A 292 -12.91 -0.12 25.35
C PRO A 292 -12.04 0.31 24.15
N VAL A 293 -10.76 -0.05 24.17
CA VAL A 293 -9.86 0.18 23.03
C VAL A 293 -10.43 -0.46 21.76
N VAL A 294 -10.56 0.32 20.69
CA VAL A 294 -11.01 -0.16 19.37
C VAL A 294 -9.82 -0.26 18.44
N LEU A 295 -9.60 -1.47 17.89
CA LEU A 295 -8.58 -1.74 16.88
C LEU A 295 -9.26 -2.21 15.59
N THR A 296 -8.85 -1.68 14.45
CA THR A 296 -9.36 -2.03 13.13
C THR A 296 -8.27 -2.70 12.33
N GLN A 297 -8.51 -3.95 11.91
CA GLN A 297 -7.61 -4.69 11.04
C GLN A 297 -7.67 -4.12 9.62
N LEU A 298 -6.50 -4.04 8.97
CA LEU A 298 -6.25 -3.67 7.56
C LEU A 298 -7.40 -3.01 6.78
N ASP A 299 -7.10 -1.83 6.25
CA ASP A 299 -7.99 -1.09 5.35
C ASP A 299 -8.25 -1.82 4.01
N THR A 300 -9.45 -1.67 3.47
CA THR A 300 -9.87 -2.17 2.15
C THR A 300 -9.89 -1.05 1.09
N GLN A 301 -9.47 0.16 1.45
CA GLN A 301 -9.49 1.35 0.60
C GLN A 301 -8.45 1.32 -0.53
N ALA A 302 -8.91 1.45 -1.77
CA ALA A 302 -8.08 1.53 -2.97
C ALA A 302 -7.20 2.78 -3.07
N ARG A 303 -7.41 3.79 -2.20
CA ARG A 303 -6.49 4.94 -2.13
C ARG A 303 -5.08 4.57 -1.68
N ALA A 304 -4.93 3.43 -1.00
CA ALA A 304 -3.63 2.92 -0.58
C ALA A 304 -2.90 2.18 -1.71
N GLY A 305 -1.57 2.24 -1.71
CA GLY A 305 -0.74 1.71 -2.81
C GLY A 305 -0.82 0.20 -2.94
N ASP A 306 -0.80 -0.48 -1.80
CA ASP A 306 -0.96 -1.91 -1.64
C ASP A 306 -2.34 -2.42 -2.12
N VAL A 307 -3.43 -1.79 -1.70
CA VAL A 307 -4.79 -2.17 -2.11
C VAL A 307 -5.02 -1.88 -3.59
N SER A 308 -4.59 -0.70 -4.09
CA SER A 308 -4.71 -0.37 -5.51
C SER A 308 -3.98 -1.37 -6.41
N LEU A 309 -2.83 -1.87 -5.96
CA LEU A 309 -2.10 -2.92 -6.67
C LEU A 309 -2.81 -4.27 -6.54
N ALA A 310 -3.34 -4.63 -5.37
CA ALA A 310 -4.05 -5.88 -5.18
C ALA A 310 -5.31 -5.99 -6.07
N LEU A 311 -5.97 -4.88 -6.38
CA LEU A 311 -7.10 -4.82 -7.31
C LEU A 311 -6.73 -5.18 -8.77
N THR A 312 -5.44 -5.25 -9.10
CA THR A 312 -4.96 -5.87 -10.36
C THR A 312 -4.92 -7.40 -10.30
N GLN A 313 -5.50 -8.01 -9.24
CA GLN A 313 -5.40 -9.43 -8.93
C GLN A 313 -3.94 -9.84 -8.68
N THR A 314 -3.22 -9.00 -7.94
CA THR A 314 -1.89 -9.29 -7.39
C THR A 314 -2.05 -9.74 -5.93
N MET A 315 -1.30 -10.75 -5.50
CA MET A 315 -1.24 -11.14 -4.08
C MET A 315 -0.33 -10.18 -3.31
N VAL A 316 -0.92 -9.21 -2.60
CA VAL A 316 -0.16 -8.14 -1.93
C VAL A 316 -0.15 -8.34 -0.41
N PHE A 317 1.02 -8.14 0.19
CA PHE A 317 1.24 -8.17 1.64
C PHE A 317 1.73 -6.82 2.14
N LEU A 318 1.18 -6.38 3.28
CA LEU A 318 1.72 -5.28 4.09
C LEU A 318 2.52 -5.90 5.24
N THR A 319 3.70 -5.35 5.51
CA THR A 319 4.50 -5.67 6.70
C THR A 319 4.88 -4.39 7.41
N GLU A 320 4.78 -4.41 8.74
CA GLU A 320 4.80 -3.20 9.57
C GLU A 320 5.64 -3.48 10.82
N THR A 321 6.85 -2.92 10.92
CA THR A 321 7.68 -3.11 12.13
C THR A 321 7.49 -1.98 13.13
N ARG A 322 7.76 -2.22 14.42
CA ARG A 322 7.55 -1.22 15.47
C ARG A 322 8.65 -0.14 15.43
N GLY A 323 8.43 1.00 14.76
CA GLY A 323 9.53 1.93 14.48
C GLY A 323 9.27 3.43 14.43
N ILE A 324 8.10 3.90 13.98
CA ILE A 324 7.84 5.34 13.94
C ILE A 324 7.98 5.91 15.36
N MET A 325 8.59 7.10 15.47
CA MET A 325 8.94 7.85 16.69
C MET A 325 10.23 7.39 17.40
N LEU A 326 10.83 6.23 17.06
CA LEU A 326 11.95 5.68 17.85
C LEU A 326 13.34 6.18 17.42
N GLY A 327 13.47 6.79 16.24
CA GLY A 327 14.79 7.14 15.69
C GLY A 327 15.68 5.90 15.59
N SER A 328 16.83 5.91 16.24
CA SER A 328 17.76 4.75 16.28
C SER A 328 17.40 3.66 17.31
N GLN A 329 16.44 3.92 18.21
CA GLN A 329 16.14 2.98 19.30
C GLN A 329 15.56 1.67 18.74
N HIS A 330 16.05 0.54 19.26
CA HIS A 330 15.67 -0.81 18.84
C HIS A 330 15.93 -1.14 17.36
N PHE A 331 16.68 -0.31 16.63
CA PHE A 331 16.81 -0.41 15.16
C PHE A 331 17.21 -1.80 14.66
N GLN A 332 18.17 -2.48 15.30
CA GLN A 332 18.54 -3.86 14.95
C GLN A 332 17.34 -4.83 15.03
N ARG A 333 16.49 -4.69 16.06
CA ARG A 333 15.31 -5.54 16.23
C ARG A 333 14.26 -5.22 15.18
N ARG A 334 14.07 -3.95 14.84
CA ARG A 334 13.11 -3.53 13.78
C ARG A 334 13.47 -4.15 12.44
N VAL A 335 14.74 -3.98 12.00
CA VAL A 335 15.22 -4.54 10.74
C VAL A 335 15.22 -6.07 10.77
N ALA A 336 15.55 -6.69 11.91
CA ALA A 336 15.44 -8.14 12.07
C ALA A 336 13.98 -8.64 11.95
N SER A 337 13.00 -7.92 12.48
CA SER A 337 11.58 -8.23 12.33
C SER A 337 11.13 -8.10 10.86
N GLY A 338 11.49 -7.00 10.20
CA GLY A 338 11.17 -6.76 8.80
C GLY A 338 11.77 -7.84 7.89
N LEU A 339 13.07 -8.12 8.04
CA LEU A 339 13.75 -9.18 7.31
C LEU A 339 13.10 -10.54 7.57
N THR A 340 12.64 -10.80 8.79
CA THR A 340 11.95 -12.05 9.12
C THR A 340 10.66 -12.24 8.36
N MET A 341 9.84 -11.20 8.26
CA MET A 341 8.56 -11.27 7.55
C MET A 341 8.77 -11.38 6.04
N VAL A 342 9.62 -10.52 5.45
CA VAL A 342 9.87 -10.54 4.00
C VAL A 342 10.56 -11.84 3.57
N GLU A 343 11.54 -12.33 4.33
CA GLU A 343 12.19 -13.62 4.06
C GLU A 343 11.16 -14.77 4.10
N ALA A 344 10.23 -14.75 5.06
CA ALA A 344 9.19 -15.77 5.15
C ALA A 344 8.24 -15.74 3.94
N ILE A 345 7.91 -14.55 3.43
CA ILE A 345 7.10 -14.39 2.22
C ILE A 345 7.85 -14.93 1.00
N VAL A 346 9.10 -14.51 0.78
CA VAL A 346 9.93 -14.96 -0.34
C VAL A 346 10.15 -16.48 -0.31
N GLN A 347 10.46 -17.04 0.87
CA GLN A 347 10.64 -18.48 1.01
C GLN A 347 9.32 -19.24 0.76
N THR A 348 8.20 -18.72 1.26
CA THR A 348 6.89 -19.34 1.02
C THR A 348 6.53 -19.32 -0.46
N ALA A 349 6.80 -18.21 -1.15
CA ALA A 349 6.59 -18.09 -2.58
C ALA A 349 7.44 -19.11 -3.37
N ALA A 350 8.70 -19.32 -2.98
CA ALA A 350 9.57 -20.30 -3.64
C ALA A 350 9.10 -21.74 -3.38
N ASP A 351 8.76 -22.07 -2.13
CA ASP A 351 8.26 -23.39 -1.74
C ASP A 351 6.92 -23.73 -2.42
N LYS A 352 6.14 -22.71 -2.79
CA LYS A 352 4.79 -22.79 -3.37
C LYS A 352 4.69 -22.18 -4.77
N ALA A 353 5.78 -22.19 -5.52
CA ALA A 353 5.88 -21.41 -6.76
C ALA A 353 4.77 -21.71 -7.77
N GLU A 354 4.55 -23.01 -8.05
CA GLU A 354 3.50 -23.49 -8.96
C GLU A 354 2.10 -23.15 -8.43
N ASP A 355 1.79 -23.51 -7.18
CA ASP A 355 0.50 -23.20 -6.55
C ASP A 355 0.17 -21.68 -6.62
N VAL A 356 1.15 -20.82 -6.30
CA VAL A 356 0.96 -19.36 -6.31
C VAL A 356 0.71 -18.88 -7.74
N TYR A 357 1.47 -19.38 -8.71
CA TYR A 357 1.31 -19.02 -10.11
C TYR A 357 -0.10 -19.37 -10.59
N GLU A 358 -0.53 -20.62 -10.35
CA GLU A 358 -1.86 -21.10 -10.72
C GLU A 358 -2.99 -20.33 -10.02
N VAL A 359 -2.84 -20.02 -8.74
CA VAL A 359 -3.84 -19.24 -7.98
C VAL A 359 -3.99 -17.84 -8.56
N VAL A 360 -2.87 -17.16 -8.85
CA VAL A 360 -2.91 -15.79 -9.35
C VAL A 360 -3.38 -15.74 -10.81
N GLU A 361 -2.80 -16.53 -11.71
CA GLU A 361 -3.21 -16.54 -13.12
C GLU A 361 -4.63 -17.10 -13.30
N GLY A 362 -5.00 -18.13 -12.53
CA GLY A 362 -6.36 -18.64 -12.49
C GLY A 362 -7.37 -17.60 -11.99
N ALA A 363 -7.01 -16.83 -10.95
CA ALA A 363 -7.83 -15.71 -10.47
C ALA A 363 -7.97 -14.60 -11.51
N ARG A 364 -6.89 -14.27 -12.24
CA ARG A 364 -6.93 -13.29 -13.33
C ARG A 364 -7.85 -13.73 -14.46
N GLN A 365 -7.79 -15.00 -14.86
CA GLN A 365 -8.69 -15.55 -15.88
C GLN A 365 -10.14 -15.54 -15.42
N LYS A 366 -10.42 -15.98 -14.18
CA LYS A 366 -11.77 -15.92 -13.59
C LYS A 366 -12.27 -14.48 -13.44
N ALA A 367 -11.40 -13.51 -13.16
CA ALA A 367 -11.76 -12.10 -13.14
C ALA A 367 -12.18 -11.62 -14.53
N ILE A 368 -11.49 -12.03 -15.60
CA ILE A 368 -11.84 -11.72 -17.00
C ILE A 368 -13.20 -12.31 -17.38
N GLU A 369 -13.43 -13.59 -17.08
CA GLU A 369 -14.63 -14.34 -17.47
C GLU A 369 -15.83 -14.11 -16.54
N GLY A 370 -15.58 -13.67 -15.30
CA GLY A 370 -16.56 -13.64 -14.23
C GLY A 370 -17.77 -12.75 -14.50
N VAL A 371 -18.92 -13.15 -13.97
CA VAL A 371 -20.20 -12.42 -14.06
C VAL A 371 -20.78 -12.06 -12.69
N GLU A 372 -20.04 -12.40 -11.63
CA GLU A 372 -20.42 -12.15 -10.24
C GLU A 372 -20.64 -10.66 -9.97
N GLU A 373 -21.45 -10.35 -8.95
CA GLU A 373 -21.66 -8.98 -8.51
C GLU A 373 -20.36 -8.31 -8.07
N ILE A 374 -20.26 -7.01 -8.33
CA ILE A 374 -19.18 -6.17 -7.84
C ILE A 374 -19.51 -5.67 -6.44
N VAL A 375 -18.50 -5.49 -5.60
CA VAL A 375 -18.66 -4.88 -4.28
C VAL A 375 -18.31 -3.41 -4.36
N VAL A 376 -19.27 -2.56 -4.02
CA VAL A 376 -19.11 -1.10 -4.01
C VAL A 376 -18.66 -0.61 -2.64
N ASN A 377 -19.23 -1.14 -1.56
CA ASN A 377 -18.83 -0.78 -0.20
C ASN A 377 -18.82 -2.02 0.68
N ASP A 378 -17.99 -2.00 1.71
CA ASP A 378 -17.85 -3.09 2.66
C ASP A 378 -17.78 -2.60 4.12
N SER A 379 -17.85 -3.54 5.05
CA SER A 379 -17.69 -3.28 6.49
C SER A 379 -16.98 -4.42 7.21
N PHE A 380 -16.41 -4.06 8.35
CA PHE A 380 -15.75 -4.97 9.27
C PHE A 380 -16.72 -5.53 10.30
N GLN A 381 -16.43 -6.75 10.76
CA GLN A 381 -17.20 -7.40 11.82
C GLN A 381 -16.53 -7.15 13.18
N PRO A 382 -17.24 -6.56 14.17
CA PRO A 382 -16.69 -6.39 15.50
C PRO A 382 -16.60 -7.72 16.23
N THR A 383 -15.46 -7.97 16.85
CA THR A 383 -15.20 -9.13 17.72
C THR A 383 -14.51 -8.67 18.98
N ASN A 384 -14.66 -9.42 20.08
CA ASN A 384 -13.93 -9.13 21.32
C ASN A 384 -12.70 -10.04 21.40
N ARG A 385 -11.51 -9.45 21.57
CA ARG A 385 -10.25 -10.19 21.73
C ARG A 385 -9.38 -9.51 22.77
N THR A 386 -8.26 -10.15 23.13
CA THR A 386 -7.22 -9.49 23.92
C THR A 386 -6.03 -9.15 23.03
N TRP A 387 -5.34 -8.06 23.33
CA TRP A 387 -4.17 -7.58 22.60
C TRP A 387 -2.97 -7.41 23.53
N ASP A 388 -1.80 -7.85 23.08
CA ASP A 388 -0.57 -7.70 23.86
C ASP A 388 -0.06 -6.26 23.79
N MET A 389 0.01 -5.61 24.95
CA MET A 389 0.45 -4.24 25.12
C MET A 389 1.52 -4.14 26.22
N VAL A 390 2.32 -3.09 26.19
CA VAL A 390 3.22 -2.68 27.26
C VAL A 390 2.56 -1.55 28.04
N GLU A 391 2.46 -1.70 29.35
CA GLU A 391 2.06 -0.61 30.24
C GLU A 391 3.21 0.38 30.41
N LEU A 392 3.02 1.64 30.00
CA LEU A 392 4.08 2.64 29.92
C LEU A 392 4.76 2.93 31.26
N LYS A 393 3.99 2.94 32.37
CA LYS A 393 4.48 3.27 33.71
C LYS A 393 5.40 2.20 34.31
N THR A 394 5.19 0.94 33.95
CA THR A 394 5.85 -0.20 34.61
C THR A 394 6.70 -1.04 33.66
N GLY A 395 6.54 -0.86 32.34
CA GLY A 395 7.12 -1.72 31.31
C GLY A 395 6.51 -3.12 31.28
N LYS A 396 5.44 -3.39 32.02
CA LYS A 396 4.85 -4.72 32.13
C LYS A 396 4.07 -5.09 30.86
N LEU A 397 4.26 -6.33 30.39
CA LEU A 397 3.41 -6.92 29.36
C LEU A 397 2.05 -7.28 29.94
N ILE A 398 1.00 -6.80 29.28
CA ILE A 398 -0.38 -7.01 29.67
C ILE A 398 -1.24 -7.40 28.47
N LYS A 399 -2.37 -8.04 28.74
CA LYS A 399 -3.40 -8.36 27.75
C LYS A 399 -4.59 -7.43 27.93
N VAL A 400 -4.74 -6.48 27.01
CA VAL A 400 -5.82 -5.49 27.02
C VAL A 400 -7.03 -6.02 26.26
N PRO A 401 -8.24 -6.02 26.83
CA PRO A 401 -9.46 -6.30 26.06
C PRO A 401 -9.67 -5.24 24.99
N VAL A 402 -9.88 -5.65 23.74
CA VAL A 402 -10.12 -4.76 22.61
C VAL A 402 -11.38 -5.16 21.86
N LYS A 403 -12.10 -4.15 21.38
CA LYS A 403 -13.09 -4.32 20.31
C LYS A 403 -12.33 -4.34 18.99
N PHE A 404 -12.19 -5.51 18.41
CA PHE A 404 -11.44 -5.75 17.18
C PHE A 404 -12.37 -5.78 15.97
N LEU A 405 -12.28 -4.78 15.11
CA LEU A 405 -12.98 -4.75 13.82
C LEU A 405 -12.15 -5.56 12.83
N SER A 406 -12.56 -6.82 12.60
CA SER A 406 -11.85 -7.77 11.75
C SER A 406 -12.18 -7.56 10.28
N SER A 407 -11.16 -7.65 9.43
CA SER A 407 -11.29 -7.73 7.97
C SER A 407 -11.22 -9.18 7.45
N ALA A 408 -11.24 -10.17 8.35
CA ALA A 408 -11.32 -11.58 8.01
C ALA A 408 -12.51 -12.26 8.73
N PRO A 409 -13.68 -12.46 8.07
CA PRO A 409 -14.02 -12.00 6.72
C PRO A 409 -14.54 -10.55 6.70
N VAL A 410 -14.27 -9.83 5.61
CA VAL A 410 -14.95 -8.57 5.26
C VAL A 410 -16.39 -8.87 4.83
N LYS A 411 -17.36 -8.00 5.19
CA LYS A 411 -18.76 -8.10 4.77
C LYS A 411 -19.08 -7.06 3.69
N ALA A 412 -19.66 -7.48 2.57
CA ALA A 412 -20.20 -6.54 1.59
C ALA A 412 -21.42 -5.79 2.16
N ASN A 413 -21.44 -4.47 1.99
CA ASN A 413 -22.55 -3.59 2.38
C ASN A 413 -23.42 -3.21 1.19
N LEU A 414 -22.79 -2.96 0.04
CA LEU A 414 -23.44 -2.60 -1.21
C LEU A 414 -22.79 -3.38 -2.34
N THR A 415 -23.59 -4.17 -3.04
CA THR A 415 -23.20 -4.88 -4.26
C THR A 415 -24.00 -4.38 -5.44
N ARG A 416 -23.47 -4.58 -6.65
CA ARG A 416 -24.15 -4.25 -7.91
C ARG A 416 -23.87 -5.35 -8.94
N THR A 417 -24.80 -5.56 -9.88
CA THR A 417 -24.55 -6.41 -11.04
C THR A 417 -23.32 -5.89 -11.81
N ARG A 418 -22.41 -6.78 -12.19
CA ARG A 418 -21.27 -6.38 -13.01
C ARG A 418 -21.75 -5.88 -14.39
N PRO A 419 -21.40 -4.65 -14.81
CA PRO A 419 -21.69 -4.20 -16.17
C PRO A 419 -20.75 -4.90 -17.16
N GLU A 420 -21.13 -4.94 -18.44
CA GLU A 420 -20.22 -5.41 -19.49
C GLU A 420 -19.09 -4.40 -19.72
N ALA A 421 -19.42 -3.10 -19.63
CA ALA A 421 -18.45 -2.03 -19.69
C ALA A 421 -18.93 -0.77 -18.96
N TYR A 422 -17.97 0.10 -18.63
CA TYR A 422 -18.23 1.51 -18.37
C TYR A 422 -17.93 2.33 -19.61
N ILE A 423 -18.74 3.35 -19.88
CA ILE A 423 -18.51 4.31 -20.96
C ILE A 423 -18.61 5.74 -20.44
N PHE A 424 -17.65 6.60 -20.80
CA PHE A 424 -17.66 8.01 -20.41
C PHE A 424 -17.02 8.93 -21.49
N PRO A 425 -17.38 10.22 -21.52
CA PRO A 425 -16.94 11.12 -22.59
C PRO A 425 -15.42 11.30 -22.69
N GLN A 426 -14.93 11.53 -23.92
CA GLN A 426 -13.52 11.84 -24.20
C GLN A 426 -13.00 13.07 -23.45
N ALA A 427 -13.89 13.97 -22.99
CA ALA A 427 -13.53 15.14 -22.19
C ALA A 427 -12.77 14.78 -20.91
N TRP A 428 -12.94 13.57 -20.39
CA TRP A 428 -12.35 13.09 -19.13
C TRP A 428 -11.05 12.30 -19.35
N LYS A 429 -10.13 12.85 -20.15
CA LYS A 429 -8.85 12.18 -20.47
C LYS A 429 -8.05 11.82 -19.22
N GLU A 430 -7.99 12.71 -18.24
CA GLU A 430 -7.28 12.45 -16.97
C GLU A 430 -7.87 11.29 -16.17
N ALA A 431 -9.19 11.06 -16.24
CA ALA A 431 -9.80 9.89 -15.62
C ALA A 431 -9.35 8.59 -16.33
N ALA A 432 -9.30 8.61 -17.67
CA ALA A 432 -8.78 7.50 -18.45
C ALA A 432 -7.29 7.22 -18.17
N GLU A 433 -6.45 8.25 -18.06
CA GLU A 433 -5.02 8.07 -17.74
C GLU A 433 -4.79 7.50 -16.34
N ARG A 434 -5.56 7.94 -15.33
CA ARG A 434 -5.48 7.40 -13.95
C ARG A 434 -5.92 5.93 -13.86
N LEU A 435 -6.88 5.52 -14.68
CA LEU A 435 -7.26 4.12 -14.84
C LEU A 435 -6.10 3.31 -15.44
N ARG A 436 -5.49 3.81 -16.51
CA ARG A 436 -4.34 3.16 -17.17
C ARG A 436 -3.14 3.00 -16.26
N LEU A 437 -2.87 3.98 -15.39
CA LEU A 437 -1.82 3.90 -14.37
C LEU A 437 -2.03 2.75 -13.36
N ASN A 438 -3.24 2.22 -13.22
CA ASN A 438 -3.52 1.02 -12.41
C ASN A 438 -3.68 -0.25 -13.25
N GLY A 439 -3.20 -0.25 -14.49
CA GLY A 439 -3.29 -1.40 -15.40
C GLY A 439 -4.68 -1.62 -16.00
N VAL A 440 -5.63 -0.71 -15.81
CA VAL A 440 -6.94 -0.79 -16.46
C VAL A 440 -6.79 -0.45 -17.94
N LYS A 441 -7.16 -1.38 -18.80
CA LYS A 441 -7.30 -1.18 -20.24
C LYS A 441 -8.49 -0.26 -20.49
N VAL A 442 -8.21 0.91 -21.06
CA VAL A 442 -9.20 1.90 -21.47
C VAL A 442 -9.07 2.13 -22.97
N GLU A 443 -10.11 1.77 -23.71
CA GLU A 443 -10.17 1.90 -25.17
C GLU A 443 -10.93 3.15 -25.59
N ASN A 444 -10.69 3.63 -26.81
CA ASN A 444 -11.50 4.69 -27.42
C ASN A 444 -12.45 4.06 -28.44
N ILE A 445 -13.75 4.35 -28.34
CA ILE A 445 -14.72 3.86 -29.32
C ILE A 445 -14.46 4.52 -30.68
N ARG A 446 -14.50 3.74 -31.76
CA ARG A 446 -14.15 4.22 -33.11
C ARG A 446 -15.32 4.89 -33.85
N SER A 447 -16.54 4.64 -33.39
CA SER A 447 -17.78 5.20 -33.93
C SER A 447 -18.69 5.62 -32.78
N ASP A 448 -19.71 6.43 -33.09
CA ASP A 448 -20.73 6.79 -32.12
C ASP A 448 -21.37 5.53 -31.52
N PHE A 449 -21.42 5.45 -30.20
CA PHE A 449 -22.20 4.45 -29.47
C PHE A 449 -23.62 4.96 -29.28
N LYS A 450 -24.61 4.10 -29.54
CA LYS A 450 -26.02 4.30 -29.20
C LYS A 450 -26.53 3.03 -28.57
N GLY A 451 -27.17 3.14 -27.43
CA GLY A 451 -27.77 2.02 -26.74
C GLY A 451 -28.26 2.38 -25.36
N GLU A 452 -29.02 1.47 -24.79
CA GLU A 452 -29.45 1.53 -23.41
C GLU A 452 -28.27 1.37 -22.45
N VAL A 453 -28.23 2.23 -21.44
CA VAL A 453 -27.28 2.18 -20.34
C VAL A 453 -28.01 2.35 -19.03
N GLU A 454 -27.37 1.93 -17.94
CA GLU A 454 -27.73 2.37 -16.60
C GLU A 454 -26.91 3.62 -16.23
N ALA A 455 -27.62 4.69 -15.88
CA ALA A 455 -27.05 5.97 -15.45
C ALA A 455 -27.30 6.19 -13.95
N PHE A 456 -26.40 6.92 -13.29
CA PHE A 456 -26.55 7.32 -11.89
C PHE A 456 -27.00 8.77 -11.79
N ASN A 457 -28.08 9.02 -11.06
CA ASN A 457 -28.51 10.36 -10.67
C ASN A 457 -28.14 10.61 -9.23
N VAL A 458 -27.46 11.72 -8.95
CA VAL A 458 -26.99 12.06 -7.61
C VAL A 458 -28.15 12.58 -6.76
N THR A 459 -28.41 11.90 -5.64
CA THR A 459 -29.52 12.24 -4.73
C THR A 459 -29.07 12.97 -3.48
N SER A 460 -27.84 12.73 -3.03
CA SER A 460 -27.25 13.48 -1.92
C SER A 460 -25.73 13.57 -2.02
N ILE A 461 -25.17 14.62 -1.43
CA ILE A 461 -23.73 14.84 -1.26
C ILE A 461 -23.48 15.31 0.16
N SER A 462 -22.47 14.72 0.80
CA SER A 462 -21.89 15.19 2.07
C SER A 462 -20.41 15.48 1.89
N LEU A 463 -19.95 16.65 2.33
CA LEU A 463 -18.55 17.05 2.23
C LEU A 463 -17.78 16.70 3.51
N ALA A 464 -16.56 16.20 3.34
CA ALA A 464 -15.63 16.07 4.46
C ALA A 464 -15.29 17.45 5.04
N SER A 465 -15.07 17.50 6.36
CA SER A 465 -14.69 18.73 7.07
C SER A 465 -13.21 19.11 6.88
N THR A 466 -12.41 18.25 6.26
CA THR A 466 -10.97 18.43 6.06
C THR A 466 -10.58 18.08 4.63
N VAL A 467 -9.43 18.63 4.21
CA VAL A 467 -8.82 18.34 2.92
C VAL A 467 -7.99 17.06 3.04
N TYR A 468 -8.23 16.12 2.14
CA TYR A 468 -7.52 14.86 2.00
C TYR A 468 -6.76 14.83 0.67
N GLN A 469 -5.42 14.71 0.71
CA GLN A 469 -4.57 14.70 -0.49
C GLN A 469 -4.94 15.84 -1.48
N GLY A 470 -5.09 17.06 -0.96
CA GLY A 470 -5.44 18.25 -1.75
C GLY A 470 -6.90 18.31 -2.21
N THR A 471 -7.81 17.50 -1.65
CA THR A 471 -9.23 17.43 -2.06
C THR A 471 -10.18 17.41 -0.86
N VAL A 472 -11.26 18.19 -0.93
CA VAL A 472 -12.40 17.96 -0.03
C VAL A 472 -13.17 16.76 -0.57
N LEU A 473 -13.21 15.66 0.19
CA LEU A 473 -13.87 14.44 -0.26
C LEU A 473 -15.39 14.58 -0.22
N ASN A 474 -16.06 13.94 -1.18
CA ASN A 474 -17.52 13.82 -1.22
C ASN A 474 -17.96 12.40 -0.85
N THR A 475 -18.97 12.29 0.00
CA THR A 475 -19.81 11.08 0.07
C THR A 475 -21.02 11.30 -0.80
N VAL A 476 -21.21 10.46 -1.80
CA VAL A 476 -22.29 10.59 -2.80
C VAL A 476 -23.26 9.42 -2.64
N THR A 477 -24.57 9.68 -2.74
CA THR A 477 -25.59 8.64 -2.92
C THR A 477 -26.28 8.83 -4.26
N THR A 478 -26.69 7.73 -4.88
CA THR A 478 -27.28 7.77 -6.22
C THR A 478 -28.51 6.89 -6.36
N GLU A 479 -29.36 7.24 -7.33
CA GLU A 479 -30.40 6.36 -7.85
C GLU A 479 -30.04 5.96 -9.29
N THR A 480 -30.33 4.72 -9.66
CA THR A 480 -30.09 4.23 -11.03
C THR A 480 -31.29 4.45 -11.93
N LYS A 481 -31.03 4.76 -13.20
CA LYS A 481 -32.06 4.85 -14.24
C LYS A 481 -31.55 4.29 -15.56
N ARG A 482 -32.36 3.46 -16.20
CA ARG A 482 -32.11 3.03 -17.59
C ARG A 482 -32.51 4.12 -18.58
N LYS A 483 -31.65 4.39 -19.56
CA LYS A 483 -31.91 5.35 -20.64
C LYS A 483 -31.09 5.00 -21.87
N GLU A 484 -31.62 5.37 -23.03
CA GLU A 484 -30.83 5.44 -24.27
C GLU A 484 -29.91 6.65 -24.23
N ILE A 485 -28.63 6.45 -24.59
CA ILE A 485 -27.67 7.53 -24.77
C ILE A 485 -27.06 7.50 -26.17
N LYS A 486 -26.48 8.64 -26.56
CA LYS A 486 -25.54 8.71 -27.68
C LYS A 486 -24.20 9.21 -27.15
N MET A 487 -23.14 8.44 -27.38
CA MET A 487 -21.78 8.81 -27.01
C MET A 487 -20.93 8.93 -28.28
N PRO A 488 -20.22 10.05 -28.53
CA PRO A 488 -19.49 10.25 -29.78
C PRO A 488 -18.27 9.34 -29.89
N ALA A 489 -17.85 9.09 -31.14
CA ALA A 489 -16.54 8.49 -31.43
C ALA A 489 -15.42 9.21 -30.63
N GLY A 490 -14.46 8.45 -30.12
CA GLY A 490 -13.38 8.94 -29.27
C GLY A 490 -13.67 8.88 -27.77
N SER A 491 -14.91 8.66 -27.34
CA SER A 491 -15.21 8.40 -25.92
C SER A 491 -14.57 7.13 -25.39
N PHE A 492 -14.41 7.04 -24.07
CA PHE A 492 -13.69 5.97 -23.42
C PHE A 492 -14.60 4.79 -23.09
N TRP A 493 -14.14 3.61 -23.43
CA TRP A 493 -14.76 2.32 -23.15
C TRP A 493 -13.85 1.51 -22.22
N VAL A 494 -14.39 1.11 -21.08
CA VAL A 494 -13.70 0.29 -20.08
C VAL A 494 -14.46 -1.01 -19.97
N SER A 495 -14.06 -2.01 -20.76
CA SER A 495 -14.63 -3.36 -20.62
C SER A 495 -14.36 -3.87 -19.21
N THR A 496 -15.33 -4.52 -18.59
CA THR A 496 -15.07 -5.17 -17.31
C THR A 496 -14.39 -6.53 -17.49
N ARG A 497 -14.24 -7.04 -18.72
CA ARG A 497 -13.60 -8.33 -19.05
C ARG A 497 -12.08 -8.22 -19.09
N GLN A 498 -11.48 -7.84 -17.97
CA GLN A 498 -10.03 -7.64 -17.85
C GLN A 498 -9.55 -7.88 -16.42
N GLN A 499 -8.26 -8.20 -16.28
CA GLN A 499 -7.61 -8.45 -14.99
C GLN A 499 -7.79 -7.31 -13.99
N ALA A 500 -7.61 -6.05 -14.41
CA ALA A 500 -7.67 -4.89 -13.51
C ALA A 500 -9.09 -4.32 -13.33
N ALA A 501 -10.14 -5.04 -13.73
CA ALA A 501 -11.52 -4.55 -13.66
C ALA A 501 -11.97 -4.18 -12.24
N ALA A 502 -11.44 -4.88 -11.22
CA ALA A 502 -11.72 -4.59 -9.82
C ALA A 502 -11.35 -3.16 -9.41
N TYR A 503 -10.29 -2.58 -9.97
CA TYR A 503 -9.95 -1.17 -9.73
C TYR A 503 -10.98 -0.24 -10.39
N ALA A 504 -11.45 -0.56 -11.59
CA ALA A 504 -12.51 0.19 -12.27
C ALA A 504 -13.82 0.17 -11.48
N PHE A 505 -14.20 -0.96 -10.89
CA PHE A 505 -15.38 -1.07 -10.01
C PHE A 505 -15.30 -0.11 -8.83
N THR A 506 -14.12 0.02 -8.23
CA THR A 506 -13.90 0.93 -7.11
C THR A 506 -14.01 2.40 -7.53
N VAL A 507 -13.36 2.78 -8.63
CA VAL A 507 -13.25 4.22 -8.95
C VAL A 507 -14.39 4.77 -9.79
N LEU A 508 -15.11 3.93 -10.53
CA LEU A 508 -16.18 4.34 -11.44
C LEU A 508 -17.59 4.20 -10.84
N GLU A 509 -17.77 3.48 -9.74
CA GLU A 509 -19.02 3.45 -8.99
C GLU A 509 -19.08 4.65 -8.01
N PRO A 510 -19.99 5.63 -8.18
CA PRO A 510 -19.91 6.93 -7.49
C PRO A 510 -20.10 6.84 -5.97
N GLU A 511 -20.68 5.76 -5.46
CA GLU A 511 -20.96 5.56 -4.03
C GLU A 511 -19.81 4.86 -3.29
N ASN A 512 -18.78 4.40 -4.00
CA ASN A 512 -17.58 3.89 -3.37
C ASN A 512 -16.79 5.05 -2.72
N ILE A 513 -16.26 4.83 -1.53
CA ILE A 513 -15.47 5.82 -0.76
C ILE A 513 -14.17 6.27 -1.45
N ASP A 514 -13.72 5.54 -2.47
CA ASP A 514 -12.55 5.81 -3.30
C ASP A 514 -12.91 6.11 -4.76
N SER A 515 -14.17 6.47 -5.00
CA SER A 515 -14.65 6.81 -6.34
C SER A 515 -14.04 8.12 -6.87
N TYR A 516 -14.05 8.26 -8.19
CA TYR A 516 -13.74 9.53 -8.85
C TYR A 516 -14.77 10.63 -8.54
N ALA A 517 -15.99 10.28 -8.11
CA ALA A 517 -16.93 11.23 -7.56
C ALA A 517 -16.48 11.74 -6.18
N THR A 518 -16.02 10.83 -5.31
CA THR A 518 -15.51 11.15 -3.97
C THR A 518 -14.28 12.04 -4.03
N PHE A 519 -13.37 11.79 -4.97
CA PHE A 519 -12.16 12.58 -5.15
C PHE A 519 -12.32 13.80 -6.08
N ASN A 520 -13.56 14.18 -6.44
CA ASN A 520 -13.85 15.31 -7.33
C ASN A 520 -13.11 15.25 -8.68
N ILE A 521 -12.79 14.05 -9.16
CA ILE A 521 -12.26 13.80 -10.51
C ILE A 521 -13.41 13.89 -11.52
N PHE A 522 -14.56 13.33 -11.16
CA PHE A 522 -15.85 13.63 -11.77
C PHE A 522 -16.64 14.49 -10.79
N PRO A 523 -16.56 15.83 -10.87
CA PRO A 523 -17.34 16.73 -10.03
C PRO A 523 -18.84 16.54 -10.29
N VAL A 524 -19.62 16.53 -9.22
CA VAL A 524 -21.08 16.37 -9.25
C VAL A 524 -21.75 17.25 -8.19
N ASN A 525 -23.01 17.62 -8.45
CA ASN A 525 -23.94 18.26 -7.53
C ASN A 525 -25.18 17.37 -7.32
N VAL A 526 -25.96 17.66 -6.29
CA VAL A 526 -27.28 17.04 -6.11
C VAL A 526 -28.17 17.37 -7.33
N GLY A 527 -28.74 16.34 -7.94
CA GLY A 527 -29.54 16.44 -9.16
C GLY A 527 -28.76 16.21 -10.45
N ASP A 528 -27.43 16.17 -10.40
CA ASP A 528 -26.61 15.86 -11.59
C ASP A 528 -26.73 14.38 -11.97
N GLU A 529 -26.67 14.10 -13.27
CA GLU A 529 -26.41 12.77 -13.81
C GLU A 529 -24.88 12.55 -13.84
N TYR A 530 -24.39 11.48 -13.22
CA TYR A 530 -22.97 11.14 -13.19
C TYR A 530 -22.46 10.81 -14.60
N PRO A 531 -21.31 11.34 -15.05
CA PRO A 531 -20.86 11.24 -16.44
C PRO A 531 -20.26 9.86 -16.82
N VAL A 532 -20.45 8.83 -16.00
CA VAL A 532 -20.05 7.45 -16.27
C VAL A 532 -21.30 6.58 -16.35
N TYR A 533 -21.43 5.88 -17.47
CA TYR A 533 -22.58 5.03 -17.77
C TYR A 533 -22.18 3.57 -17.72
N ARG A 534 -23.08 2.73 -17.21
CA ARG A 534 -22.92 1.27 -17.17
C ARG A 534 -23.62 0.66 -18.36
N VAL A 535 -22.86 0.03 -19.26
CA VAL A 535 -23.40 -0.79 -20.34
C VAL A 535 -23.66 -2.17 -19.78
N MET A 536 -24.92 -2.57 -19.74
CA MET A 536 -25.34 -3.88 -19.22
C MET A 536 -25.30 -4.92 -20.35
N ALA A 537 -25.12 -6.19 -19.97
CA ALA A 537 -25.12 -7.32 -20.90
C ALA A 537 -26.50 -7.63 -21.47
#